data_AF-A0A841GVT6-F1
#
_entry.id   AF-A0A841GVT6-F1
#
_cell.length_a   1.000
_cell.length_b   1.000
_cell.length_c   1.000
_cell.angle_alpha   90.00
_cell.angle_beta   90.00
_cell.angle_gamma   90.00
#
_symmetry.space_group_name_H-M   'P 1'
#
loop_
_entity.id
_entity.type
_entity.pdbx_description
1 polymer ?
#
loop_
_entity_poly.entity_id
_entity_poly.type
_entity_poly.pdbx_seq_one_letter_code
_entity_poly.pdbx_strand_id
1 'polypeptide(L)'
;MKIRILLVAAALAACSHAGRHAGPLPSPGQPAAPAFQPNELQNDLFRLSGLRPLQAVRLPNGTREVRVWPVTMGYPLHLYRIVQTPAGVSGQLLWYWPTQFDLSGEDRDPEGETFHDLILYSHQGNCAGMRRVWRTAFCRARFVREPDWAAVLRRMDEHGLDTLPDPSTFAPDSIVVLDGWGFRVETRREDAYRTYAYDNPEDHPRWPTSPDAIRMYQALSAVDSLIRPSDSVRIYSGVTTGAWNSAFHPCGTGEAWNFGDDLRDRQRKEPRPAWTVGDDTTALYRVTVRGQASPRWLARRWESRFPRELDVHEILEVRPAPSGACER
;
A
#
# COMPACT_ATOMS: atom_id res chain seq x y z
N MET A 1 -0.19 -28.57 3.33
CA MET A 1 -1.64 -28.87 3.34
C MET A 1 -1.98 -29.79 4.51
N LYS A 2 -2.68 -29.27 5.54
CA LYS A 2 -3.53 -30.01 6.51
C LYS A 2 -4.47 -28.96 7.14
N ILE A 3 -5.77 -29.09 6.89
CA ILE A 3 -6.84 -28.31 7.52
C ILE A 3 -7.21 -28.97 8.84
N ARG A 4 -7.37 -28.18 9.92
CA ARG A 4 -8.35 -28.46 10.98
C ARG A 4 -8.90 -27.15 11.56
N ILE A 5 -10.21 -27.01 11.46
CA ILE A 5 -11.06 -26.12 12.26
C ILE A 5 -11.63 -26.98 13.40
N LEU A 6 -11.59 -26.49 14.66
CA LEU A 6 -12.65 -26.71 15.65
C LEU A 6 -12.53 -25.78 16.87
N LEU A 7 -13.68 -25.60 17.51
CA LEU A 7 -14.18 -24.49 18.35
C LEU A 7 -13.75 -24.48 19.83
N VAL A 8 -13.77 -23.25 20.38
CA VAL A 8 -14.29 -22.76 21.69
C VAL A 8 -13.75 -23.31 23.02
N ALA A 9 -13.25 -22.40 23.86
CA ALA A 9 -13.72 -22.18 25.24
C ALA A 9 -13.22 -20.82 25.79
N ALA A 10 -14.10 -20.13 26.53
CA ALA A 10 -13.85 -18.87 27.21
C ALA A 10 -13.20 -19.07 28.58
N ALA A 11 -12.38 -18.11 29.01
CA ALA A 11 -12.12 -17.83 30.42
C ALA A 11 -11.87 -16.32 30.62
N LEU A 12 -12.59 -15.76 31.58
CA LEU A 12 -12.51 -14.40 32.10
C LEU A 12 -11.39 -14.25 33.14
N ALA A 13 -11.05 -12.99 33.42
CA ALA A 13 -10.17 -12.42 34.46
C ALA A 13 -8.70 -12.23 34.04
N ALA A 14 -8.03 -11.09 34.27
CA ALA A 14 -8.34 -9.93 35.10
C ALA A 14 -7.71 -8.65 34.52
N CYS A 15 -8.44 -7.54 34.66
CA CYS A 15 -7.91 -6.19 34.51
C CYS A 15 -6.93 -5.89 35.63
N SER A 16 -5.69 -5.55 35.29
CA SER A 16 -4.91 -4.47 35.91
C SER A 16 -3.48 -4.58 35.40
N HIS A 17 -3.03 -3.65 34.56
CA HIS A 17 -1.63 -3.18 34.49
C HIS A 17 -1.64 -1.84 33.73
N ALA A 18 -2.04 -0.77 34.42
CA ALA A 18 -1.70 0.59 34.05
C ALA A 18 -0.26 0.86 34.55
N GLY A 19 0.71 0.15 33.99
CA GLY A 19 2.12 0.48 34.13
C GLY A 19 2.40 1.68 33.23
N ARG A 20 2.66 2.85 33.81
CA ARG A 20 3.25 3.98 33.09
C ARG A 20 4.65 3.56 32.63
N HIS A 21 4.75 2.95 31.46
CA HIS A 21 6.01 2.82 30.74
C HIS A 21 6.36 4.19 30.14
N ALA A 22 6.84 5.10 31.00
CA ALA A 22 7.75 6.11 30.52
C ALA A 22 9.01 5.35 30.09
N GLY A 23 9.14 5.09 28.79
CA GLY A 23 10.39 4.57 28.23
C GLY A 23 11.56 5.46 28.68
N PRO A 24 12.76 4.90 28.87
CA PRO A 24 13.92 5.69 29.27
C PRO A 24 14.10 6.85 28.30
N LEU A 25 14.21 8.07 28.85
CA LEU A 25 14.61 9.24 28.10
C LEU A 25 15.94 8.94 27.38
N PRO A 26 16.15 9.47 26.17
CA PRO A 26 17.40 9.26 25.45
C PRO A 26 18.59 9.64 26.34
N SER A 27 19.63 8.80 26.32
CA SER A 27 20.84 9.03 27.10
C SER A 27 21.42 10.41 26.78
N PRO A 28 21.83 11.19 27.79
CA PRO A 28 22.44 12.49 27.57
C PRO A 28 23.71 12.33 26.73
N GLY A 29 23.73 12.93 25.53
CA GLY A 29 24.90 12.94 24.65
C GLY A 29 24.67 12.46 23.21
N GLN A 30 23.53 11.84 22.88
CA GLN A 30 23.19 11.58 21.48
C GLN A 30 22.62 12.86 20.82
N PRO A 31 23.16 13.31 19.68
CA PRO A 31 22.55 14.40 18.93
C PRO A 31 21.14 13.98 18.54
N ALA A 32 20.15 14.82 18.84
CA ALA A 32 18.78 14.57 18.44
C ALA A 32 18.74 14.46 16.90
N ALA A 33 18.05 13.44 16.38
CA ALA A 33 17.77 13.34 14.96
C ALA A 33 17.15 14.65 14.47
N PRO A 34 17.55 15.18 13.31
CA PRO A 34 17.04 16.45 12.82
C PRO A 34 15.52 16.38 12.73
N ALA A 35 14.88 17.47 13.15
CA ALA A 35 13.44 17.68 13.05
C ALA A 35 12.92 17.32 11.65
N PHE A 36 11.74 16.70 11.58
CA PHE A 36 11.09 16.37 10.32
C PHE A 36 10.81 17.66 9.53
N GLN A 37 11.41 17.77 8.35
CA GLN A 37 11.16 18.87 7.41
C GLN A 37 10.23 18.37 6.31
N PRO A 38 8.94 18.77 6.31
CA PRO A 38 8.02 18.38 5.27
C PRO A 38 8.41 19.02 3.93
N ASN A 39 8.38 18.23 2.86
CA ASN A 39 8.49 18.76 1.50
C ASN A 39 7.19 19.47 1.07
N GLU A 40 7.16 20.08 -0.11
CA GLU A 40 5.99 20.82 -0.62
C GLU A 40 4.71 19.95 -0.63
N LEU A 41 4.82 18.71 -1.10
CA LEU A 41 3.72 17.77 -1.19
C LEU A 41 3.15 17.40 0.21
N GLN A 42 4.02 17.24 1.20
CA GLN A 42 3.62 16.97 2.59
C GLN A 42 3.01 18.22 3.26
N ASN A 43 3.52 19.42 2.97
CA ASN A 43 2.91 20.67 3.42
C ASN A 43 1.49 20.84 2.85
N ASP A 44 1.29 20.49 1.58
CA ASP A 44 -0.04 20.49 0.96
C ASP A 44 -0.97 19.47 1.60
N LEU A 45 -0.48 18.26 1.88
CA LEU A 45 -1.25 17.26 2.63
C LEU A 45 -1.69 17.82 3.98
N PHE A 46 -0.81 18.50 4.73
CA PHE A 46 -1.18 19.12 6.00
C PHE A 46 -2.30 20.15 5.84
N ARG A 47 -2.20 21.05 4.86
CA ARG A 47 -3.25 22.03 4.55
C ARG A 47 -4.58 21.37 4.21
N LEU A 48 -4.54 20.36 3.34
CA LEU A 48 -5.72 19.66 2.82
C LEU A 48 -6.46 18.82 3.87
N SER A 49 -5.69 18.12 4.70
CA SER A 49 -6.18 17.19 5.71
C SER A 49 -6.51 17.86 7.05
N GLY A 50 -6.10 19.12 7.24
CA GLY A 50 -6.20 19.84 8.51
C GLY A 50 -5.15 19.38 9.54
N LEU A 51 -4.14 18.62 9.11
CA LEU A 51 -3.02 18.23 9.96
C LEU A 51 -2.00 19.39 10.07
N ARG A 52 -1.15 19.30 11.08
CA ARG A 52 0.01 20.18 11.28
C ARG A 52 1.26 19.32 11.45
N PRO A 53 2.47 19.84 11.19
CA PRO A 53 3.72 19.14 11.52
C PRO A 53 3.68 18.65 12.97
N LEU A 54 3.95 17.36 13.22
CA LEU A 54 3.68 16.75 14.53
C LEU A 54 4.53 17.39 15.64
N GLN A 55 5.75 17.82 15.30
CA GLN A 55 6.64 18.59 16.18
C GLN A 55 6.05 19.91 16.69
N ALA A 56 5.05 20.49 16.02
CA ALA A 56 4.40 21.73 16.42
C ALA A 56 3.04 21.50 17.13
N VAL A 57 2.56 20.26 17.20
CA VAL A 57 1.28 19.93 17.81
C VAL A 57 1.45 19.71 19.30
N ARG A 58 0.76 20.48 20.15
CA ARG A 58 0.59 20.11 21.57
C ARG A 58 -0.53 19.09 21.70
N LEU A 59 -0.23 17.91 22.22
CA LEU A 59 -1.22 16.87 22.48
C LEU A 59 -1.79 17.01 23.90
N PRO A 60 -3.07 16.65 24.13
CA PRO A 60 -3.61 16.52 25.48
C PRO A 60 -2.86 15.49 26.32
N ASN A 61 -2.89 15.62 27.64
CA ASN A 61 -2.26 14.66 28.56
C ASN A 61 -2.78 13.23 28.32
N GLY A 62 -1.87 12.25 28.39
CA GLY A 62 -2.19 10.85 28.10
C GLY A 62 -2.52 10.56 26.63
N THR A 63 -2.29 11.52 25.71
CA THR A 63 -2.44 11.32 24.26
C THR A 63 -1.09 11.08 23.61
N ARG A 64 -1.07 10.13 22.68
CA ARG A 64 0.06 9.83 21.79
C ARG A 64 -0.41 9.84 20.35
N GLU A 65 0.36 10.46 19.47
CA GLU A 65 0.16 10.40 18.03
C GLU A 65 1.41 9.82 17.37
N VAL A 66 1.20 8.90 16.45
CA VAL A 66 2.24 8.22 15.65
C VAL A 66 1.90 8.45 14.18
N ARG A 67 2.90 8.87 13.40
CA ARG A 67 2.81 9.01 11.96
C ARG A 67 3.88 8.18 11.30
N VAL A 68 3.47 7.25 10.44
CA VAL A 68 4.40 6.47 9.61
C VAL A 68 4.24 6.90 8.17
N TRP A 69 5.35 7.30 7.58
CA TRP A 69 5.50 7.73 6.20
C TRP A 69 6.32 6.68 5.46
N PRO A 70 5.68 5.68 4.81
CA PRO A 70 6.40 4.84 3.87
C PRO A 70 7.10 5.68 2.82
N VAL A 71 8.33 5.30 2.52
CA VAL A 71 9.13 5.82 1.42
C VAL A 71 9.16 4.69 0.41
N THR A 72 8.33 4.79 -0.61
CA THR A 72 8.24 3.80 -1.69
C THR A 72 8.29 4.54 -3.02
N MET A 73 8.73 3.85 -4.07
CA MET A 73 8.58 4.36 -5.42
C MET A 73 7.10 4.31 -5.84
N GLY A 74 6.64 5.36 -6.52
CA GLY A 74 5.30 5.44 -7.07
C GLY A 74 4.30 6.23 -6.23
N TYR A 75 3.06 6.28 -6.72
CA TYR A 75 1.95 6.99 -6.11
C TYR A 75 0.70 6.09 -6.05
N PRO A 76 -0.22 6.37 -5.12
CA PRO A 76 -0.16 7.44 -4.12
C PRO A 76 0.89 7.20 -3.03
N LEU A 77 1.40 8.28 -2.45
CA LEU A 77 2.17 8.22 -1.20
C LEU A 77 1.23 8.03 -0.02
N HIS A 78 1.74 7.40 1.04
CA HIS A 78 0.96 6.99 2.19
C HIS A 78 1.34 7.77 3.46
N LEU A 79 0.36 8.02 4.31
CA LEU A 79 0.55 8.42 5.70
C LEU A 79 -0.39 7.61 6.60
N TYR A 80 0.18 6.74 7.43
CA TYR A 80 -0.54 6.10 8.53
C TYR A 80 -0.49 7.04 9.72
N ARG A 81 -1.66 7.43 10.24
CA ARG A 81 -1.77 8.24 11.46
C ARG A 81 -2.53 7.44 12.50
N ILE A 82 -1.89 7.15 13.62
CA ILE A 82 -2.48 6.43 14.75
C ILE A 82 -2.51 7.39 15.95
N VAL A 83 -3.65 7.48 16.62
CA VAL A 83 -3.84 8.31 17.81
C VAL A 83 -4.35 7.45 18.95
N GLN A 84 -3.57 7.39 20.02
CA GLN A 84 -3.95 6.80 21.30
C GLN A 84 -4.37 7.91 22.26
N THR A 85 -5.55 7.76 22.85
CA THR A 85 -6.11 8.62 23.90
C THR A 85 -6.47 7.76 25.11
N PRO A 86 -6.84 8.36 26.26
CA PRO A 86 -7.38 7.60 27.39
C PRO A 86 -8.64 6.80 27.06
N ALA A 87 -9.40 7.21 26.03
CA ALA A 87 -10.63 6.54 25.61
C ALA A 87 -10.39 5.35 24.66
N GLY A 88 -9.20 5.25 24.06
CA GLY A 88 -8.88 4.18 23.10
C GLY A 88 -7.90 4.61 22.01
N VAL A 89 -7.70 3.73 21.04
CA VAL A 89 -6.81 3.93 19.88
C VAL A 89 -7.64 4.02 18.61
N SER A 90 -7.34 5.00 17.77
CA SER A 90 -7.94 5.21 16.46
C SER A 90 -6.85 5.44 15.42
N GLY A 91 -7.18 5.30 14.15
CA GLY A 91 -6.24 5.65 13.10
C GLY A 91 -6.90 5.96 11.77
N GLN A 92 -6.08 6.35 10.81
CA GLN A 92 -6.47 6.59 9.43
C GLN A 92 -5.26 6.37 8.52
N LEU A 93 -5.53 5.93 7.30
CA LEU A 93 -4.58 5.93 6.19
C LEU A 93 -4.95 7.06 5.23
N LEU A 94 -4.01 7.97 5.01
CA LEU A 94 -4.14 9.03 4.01
C LEU A 94 -3.31 8.66 2.78
N TRP A 95 -3.90 8.87 1.61
CA TRP A 95 -3.24 8.78 0.32
C TRP A 95 -3.10 10.17 -0.26
N TYR A 96 -1.94 10.48 -0.82
CA TYR A 96 -1.67 11.78 -1.42
C TYR A 96 -0.69 11.67 -2.58
N TRP A 97 -0.85 12.52 -3.58
CA TRP A 97 -0.06 12.46 -4.81
C TRP A 97 -0.03 13.83 -5.50
N PRO A 98 0.99 14.11 -6.32
CA PRO A 98 1.01 15.30 -7.12
C PRO A 98 -0.10 15.22 -8.18
N THR A 99 -0.82 16.32 -8.39
CA THR A 99 -1.83 16.41 -9.46
C THR A 99 -1.24 16.81 -10.79
N GLN A 100 0.01 17.28 -10.78
CA GLN A 100 0.81 17.58 -11.95
C GLN A 100 2.06 16.72 -11.84
N PHE A 101 2.13 15.68 -12.65
CA PHE A 101 3.32 14.86 -12.76
C PHE A 101 3.77 14.94 -14.21
N ASP A 102 4.83 15.72 -14.45
CA ASP A 102 5.40 15.89 -15.77
C ASP A 102 6.33 14.71 -16.05
N LEU A 103 5.74 13.62 -16.54
CA LEU A 103 6.50 12.42 -16.93
C LEU A 103 7.16 12.55 -18.29
N SER A 104 6.60 13.38 -19.17
CA SER A 104 6.96 13.43 -20.59
C SER A 104 7.83 14.64 -20.95
N GLY A 105 7.84 15.71 -20.15
CA GLY A 105 8.45 16.99 -20.54
C GLY A 105 7.78 17.66 -21.75
N GLU A 106 6.73 17.04 -22.29
CA GLU A 106 5.97 17.44 -23.47
C GLU A 106 4.52 17.73 -23.09
N ASP A 107 3.96 18.71 -23.80
CA ASP A 107 2.75 19.48 -23.50
C ASP A 107 1.57 18.73 -22.88
N ARG A 108 1.03 19.35 -21.82
CA ARG A 108 -0.30 19.19 -21.18
C ARG A 108 -1.13 17.99 -21.68
N ASP A 109 -1.10 16.92 -20.90
CA ASP A 109 -2.11 15.86 -20.96
C ASP A 109 -3.53 16.47 -21.10
N PRO A 110 -4.37 15.98 -22.04
CA PRO A 110 -5.77 16.39 -22.12
C PRO A 110 -6.46 16.24 -20.77
N GLU A 111 -7.39 17.15 -20.45
CA GLU A 111 -8.20 17.02 -19.23
C GLU A 111 -8.92 15.66 -19.22
N GLY A 112 -8.74 14.88 -18.14
CA GLY A 112 -9.27 13.53 -18.02
C GLY A 112 -8.29 12.40 -18.41
N GLU A 113 -7.11 12.74 -18.92
CA GLU A 113 -6.05 11.78 -19.32
C GLU A 113 -4.72 12.03 -18.57
N THR A 114 -4.79 12.70 -17.41
CA THR A 114 -3.61 13.05 -16.60
C THR A 114 -3.19 11.92 -15.65
N PHE A 115 -1.99 12.00 -15.10
CA PHE A 115 -1.57 11.12 -13.99
C PHE A 115 -2.53 11.19 -12.80
N HIS A 116 -3.09 12.36 -12.51
CA HIS A 116 -4.11 12.51 -11.48
C HIS A 116 -5.34 11.64 -11.77
N ASP A 117 -5.82 11.65 -13.02
CA ASP A 117 -6.99 10.89 -13.46
C ASP A 117 -6.73 9.37 -13.40
N LEU A 118 -5.49 8.92 -13.66
CA LEU A 118 -5.08 7.53 -13.43
C LEU A 118 -5.25 7.14 -11.97
N ILE A 119 -4.75 7.97 -11.03
CA ILE A 119 -4.90 7.68 -9.60
C ILE A 119 -6.37 7.71 -9.19
N LEU A 120 -7.18 8.63 -9.72
CA LEU A 120 -8.62 8.66 -9.46
C LEU A 120 -9.31 7.37 -9.93
N TYR A 121 -8.94 6.89 -11.11
CA TYR A 121 -9.45 5.64 -11.66
C TYR A 121 -9.06 4.43 -10.80
N SER A 122 -7.78 4.31 -10.44
CA SER A 122 -7.24 3.18 -9.65
C SER A 122 -7.71 3.18 -8.21
N HIS A 123 -8.18 4.32 -7.68
CA HIS A 123 -8.68 4.45 -6.31
C HIS A 123 -10.18 4.76 -6.23
N GLN A 124 -10.92 4.52 -7.31
CA GLN A 124 -12.37 4.69 -7.30
C GLN A 124 -12.99 3.75 -6.25
N GLY A 125 -13.91 4.25 -5.42
CA GLY A 125 -14.61 3.44 -4.42
C GLY A 125 -13.84 3.20 -3.12
N ASN A 126 -12.49 3.18 -3.16
CA ASN A 126 -11.65 3.00 -1.97
C ASN A 126 -11.07 4.31 -1.41
N CYS A 127 -11.36 5.44 -2.05
CA CYS A 127 -10.93 6.77 -1.67
C CYS A 127 -12.12 7.59 -1.15
N ALA A 128 -12.02 8.13 0.08
CA ALA A 128 -13.04 8.94 0.75
C ALA A 128 -12.60 10.39 0.92
N GLY A 129 -13.54 11.32 0.72
CA GLY A 129 -13.33 12.73 1.03
C GLY A 129 -12.18 13.35 0.23
N MET A 130 -12.11 13.04 -1.06
CA MET A 130 -11.09 13.56 -1.96
C MET A 130 -11.07 15.09 -1.93
N ARG A 131 -9.86 15.66 -1.83
CA ARG A 131 -9.63 17.09 -1.93
C ARG A 131 -8.37 17.36 -2.73
N ARG A 132 -8.30 18.55 -3.31
CA ARG A 132 -7.18 19.00 -4.14
C ARG A 132 -6.84 20.46 -3.83
N VAL A 133 -5.56 20.80 -3.76
CA VAL A 133 -5.05 22.17 -3.80
C VAL A 133 -3.85 22.22 -4.72
N TRP A 134 -3.81 23.22 -5.60
CA TRP A 134 -2.68 23.50 -6.51
C TRP A 134 -2.11 22.23 -7.19
N ARG A 135 -1.06 21.66 -6.61
CA ARG A 135 -0.28 20.52 -7.14
C ARG A 135 -0.48 19.23 -6.37
N THR A 136 -1.41 19.16 -5.43
CA THR A 136 -1.57 18.00 -4.55
C THR A 136 -3.03 17.60 -4.44
N ALA A 137 -3.28 16.30 -4.59
CA ALA A 137 -4.53 15.68 -4.22
C ALA A 137 -4.31 14.76 -3.03
N PHE A 138 -5.37 14.57 -2.24
CA PHE A 138 -5.38 13.56 -1.20
C PHE A 138 -6.77 12.97 -1.03
N CYS A 139 -6.81 11.79 -0.41
CA CYS A 139 -8.01 11.26 0.21
C CYS A 139 -7.69 10.35 1.38
N ARG A 140 -8.74 9.92 2.08
CA ARG A 140 -8.66 8.89 3.12
C ARG A 140 -8.96 7.53 2.51
N ALA A 141 -8.17 6.51 2.83
CA ALA A 141 -8.51 5.15 2.45
C ALA A 141 -9.84 4.73 3.10
N ARG A 142 -10.65 3.98 2.36
CA ARG A 142 -11.82 3.28 2.87
C ARG A 142 -11.45 1.85 3.15
N PHE A 143 -11.92 1.33 4.27
CA PHE A 143 -11.70 -0.06 4.64
C PHE A 143 -12.98 -0.88 4.45
N VAL A 144 -12.84 -2.17 4.13
CA VAL A 144 -13.97 -3.12 4.15
C VAL A 144 -14.54 -3.27 5.57
N ARG A 145 -13.68 -3.10 6.57
CA ARG A 145 -13.99 -3.00 8.00
C ARG A 145 -12.89 -2.21 8.69
N GLU A 146 -13.20 -1.54 9.79
CA GLU A 146 -12.21 -0.76 10.53
C GLU A 146 -11.03 -1.64 11.00
N PRO A 147 -9.77 -1.21 10.81
CA PRO A 147 -8.61 -1.88 11.37
C PRO A 147 -8.60 -1.88 12.90
N ASP A 148 -8.06 -2.93 13.51
CA ASP A 148 -7.76 -2.93 14.95
C ASP A 148 -6.49 -2.11 15.20
N TRP A 149 -6.66 -0.78 15.25
CA TRP A 149 -5.57 0.16 15.45
C TRP A 149 -4.83 -0.06 16.78
N ALA A 150 -5.52 -0.55 17.81
CA ALA A 150 -4.88 -0.87 19.09
C ALA A 150 -3.93 -2.06 18.96
N ALA A 151 -4.33 -3.11 18.23
CA ALA A 151 -3.46 -4.25 17.95
C ALA A 151 -2.27 -3.87 17.04
N VAL A 152 -2.50 -3.02 16.03
CA VAL A 152 -1.43 -2.50 15.18
C VAL A 152 -0.41 -1.72 16.02
N LEU A 153 -0.86 -0.75 16.82
CA LEU A 153 0.03 0.06 17.66
C LEU A 153 0.79 -0.81 18.67
N ARG A 154 0.13 -1.77 19.30
CA ARG A 154 0.77 -2.69 20.26
C ARG A 154 1.89 -3.51 19.61
N ARG A 155 1.67 -4.04 18.40
CA ARG A 155 2.72 -4.77 17.65
C ARG A 155 3.90 -3.87 17.28
N MET A 156 3.63 -2.62 16.93
CA MET A 156 4.70 -1.66 16.68
C MET A 156 5.49 -1.37 17.96
N ASP A 157 4.82 -1.21 19.10
CA ASP A 157 5.44 -1.00 20.41
C ASP A 157 6.28 -2.20 20.87
N GLU A 158 5.81 -3.43 20.63
CA GLU A 158 6.56 -4.68 20.87
C GLU A 158 7.90 -4.72 20.12
N HIS A 159 7.99 -4.02 18.98
CA HIS A 159 9.20 -3.89 18.17
C HIS A 159 9.87 -2.52 18.32
N GLY A 160 9.64 -1.84 19.44
CA GLY A 160 10.41 -0.68 19.84
C GLY A 160 10.03 0.61 19.10
N LEU A 161 8.77 0.80 18.71
CA LEU A 161 8.31 2.04 18.04
C LEU A 161 8.83 3.34 18.69
N ASP A 162 8.88 3.40 20.03
CA ASP A 162 9.39 4.57 20.76
C ASP A 162 10.88 4.51 21.10
N THR A 163 11.56 3.38 20.88
CA THR A 163 12.94 3.11 21.35
C THR A 163 13.93 2.85 20.22
N LEU A 164 13.48 2.45 19.03
CA LEU A 164 14.30 2.16 17.85
C LEU A 164 15.22 3.35 17.52
N PRO A 165 16.55 3.20 17.60
CA PRO A 165 17.49 4.28 17.34
C PRO A 165 17.38 4.77 15.89
N ASP A 166 17.78 6.02 15.65
CA ASP A 166 17.92 6.49 14.28
C ASP A 166 19.15 5.79 13.63
N PRO A 167 19.04 5.23 12.42
CA PRO A 167 20.16 4.58 11.74
C PRO A 167 21.41 5.47 11.56
N SER A 168 21.25 6.80 11.54
CA SER A 168 22.38 7.75 11.54
C SER A 168 23.28 7.63 12.78
N THR A 169 22.84 6.94 13.83
CA THR A 169 23.64 6.63 15.03
C THR A 169 24.50 5.38 14.90
N PHE A 170 24.31 4.57 13.85
CA PHE A 170 25.13 3.40 13.56
C PHE A 170 26.38 3.77 12.75
N ALA A 171 27.35 2.88 12.75
CA ALA A 171 28.49 3.00 11.83
C ALA A 171 27.96 2.94 10.39
N PRO A 172 28.35 3.88 9.51
CA PRO A 172 27.94 3.84 8.12
C PRO A 172 28.46 2.56 7.46
N ASP A 173 27.69 2.01 6.53
CA ASP A 173 28.15 1.02 5.58
C ASP A 173 28.23 1.61 4.17
N SER A 174 28.76 0.84 3.24
CA SER A 174 28.99 1.26 1.84
C SER A 174 27.84 0.85 0.93
N ILE A 175 26.63 0.70 1.47
CA ILE A 175 25.47 0.18 0.75
C ILE A 175 24.60 1.34 0.31
N VAL A 176 24.31 1.38 -0.98
CA VAL A 176 23.37 2.32 -1.59
C VAL A 176 22.37 1.49 -2.36
N VAL A 177 21.10 1.55 -1.94
CA VAL A 177 20.00 0.85 -2.61
C VAL A 177 19.24 1.89 -3.43
N LEU A 178 19.15 1.68 -4.75
CA LEU A 178 18.50 2.62 -5.67
C LEU A 178 17.00 2.38 -5.77
N ASP A 179 16.61 1.11 -5.78
CA ASP A 179 15.22 0.66 -5.91
C ASP A 179 14.84 -0.09 -4.64
N GLY A 180 14.29 0.67 -3.70
CA GLY A 180 14.13 0.23 -2.33
C GLY A 180 12.80 0.60 -1.70
N TRP A 181 12.68 0.24 -0.45
CA TRP A 181 11.64 0.73 0.43
C TRP A 181 12.26 1.25 1.72
N GLY A 182 11.58 2.22 2.30
CA GLY A 182 11.93 2.73 3.61
C GLY A 182 10.70 3.25 4.29
N PHE A 183 10.90 3.84 5.45
CA PHE A 183 9.85 4.55 6.14
C PHE A 183 10.46 5.55 7.11
N ARG A 184 9.70 6.60 7.37
CA ARG A 184 9.95 7.54 8.45
C ARG A 184 8.85 7.45 9.48
N VAL A 185 9.23 7.47 10.74
CA VAL A 185 8.29 7.54 11.87
C VAL A 185 8.44 8.89 12.54
N GLU A 186 7.32 9.57 12.79
CA GLU A 186 7.22 10.62 13.79
C GLU A 186 6.37 10.09 14.96
N THR A 187 6.85 10.24 16.19
CA THR A 187 6.04 9.98 17.39
C THR A 187 5.97 11.23 18.25
N ARG A 188 4.81 11.45 18.86
CA ARG A 188 4.65 12.44 19.91
C ARG A 188 3.84 11.88 21.05
N ARG A 189 4.39 11.99 22.26
CA ARG A 189 3.70 11.71 23.53
C ARG A 189 3.84 12.96 24.38
N GLU A 190 2.73 13.64 24.64
CA GLU A 190 2.74 14.90 25.41
C GLU A 190 3.72 15.94 24.81
N ASP A 191 4.78 16.28 25.54
CA ASP A 191 5.83 17.21 25.12
C ASP A 191 7.00 16.54 24.38
N ALA A 192 7.16 15.22 24.51
CA ALA A 192 8.21 14.46 23.85
C ALA A 192 7.88 14.18 22.38
N TYR A 193 8.72 14.71 21.48
CA TYR A 193 8.66 14.45 20.03
C TYR A 193 9.92 13.71 19.59
N ARG A 194 9.75 12.71 18.72
CA ARG A 194 10.83 11.93 18.12
C ARG A 194 10.56 11.70 16.64
N THR A 195 11.63 11.64 15.86
CA THR A 195 11.60 11.12 14.48
C THR A 195 12.77 10.18 14.26
N TYR A 196 12.59 9.21 13.37
CA TYR A 196 13.66 8.37 12.82
C TYR A 196 13.24 7.83 11.45
N ALA A 197 14.20 7.40 10.64
CA ALA A 197 13.91 6.80 9.33
C ALA A 197 14.82 5.61 9.06
N TYR A 198 14.24 4.53 8.53
CA TYR A 198 14.98 3.39 8.01
C TYR A 198 14.80 3.35 6.49
N ASP A 199 15.87 3.04 5.79
CA ASP A 199 15.90 2.85 4.35
C ASP A 199 16.52 1.47 4.11
N ASN A 200 15.79 0.59 3.41
CA ASN A 200 16.18 -0.79 3.09
C ASN A 200 16.81 -1.55 4.27
N PRO A 201 16.17 -1.58 5.45
CA PRO A 201 16.77 -2.11 6.67
C PRO A 201 17.35 -3.53 6.52
N GLU A 202 16.79 -4.37 5.67
CA GLU A 202 17.27 -5.73 5.38
C GLU A 202 18.65 -5.78 4.72
N ASP A 203 19.03 -4.73 3.99
CA ASP A 203 20.29 -4.66 3.26
C ASP A 203 21.43 -4.12 4.12
N HIS A 204 21.14 -3.65 5.33
CA HIS A 204 22.12 -3.08 6.27
C HIS A 204 22.42 -4.03 7.44
N PRO A 205 23.25 -5.08 7.24
CA PRO A 205 23.51 -6.11 8.27
C PRO A 205 24.22 -5.57 9.52
N ARG A 206 24.78 -4.36 9.45
CA ARG A 206 25.43 -3.70 10.59
C ARG A 206 24.46 -2.92 11.48
N TRP A 207 23.19 -2.80 11.09
CA TRP A 207 22.17 -2.16 11.90
C TRP A 207 21.49 -3.21 12.79
N PRO A 208 21.86 -3.31 14.08
CA PRO A 208 21.37 -4.39 14.95
C PRO A 208 19.85 -4.39 15.16
N THR A 209 19.19 -3.29 14.80
CA THR A 209 17.74 -3.08 15.00
C THR A 209 16.93 -3.23 13.72
N SER A 210 17.55 -3.52 12.57
CA SER A 210 16.85 -3.73 11.30
C SER A 210 15.73 -4.78 11.40
N PRO A 211 15.91 -5.95 12.05
CA PRO A 211 14.83 -6.93 12.17
C PRO A 211 13.60 -6.39 12.93
N ASP A 212 13.81 -5.57 13.95
CA ASP A 212 12.70 -4.95 14.71
C ASP A 212 12.06 -3.81 13.92
N ALA A 213 12.85 -3.00 13.23
CA ALA A 213 12.35 -1.96 12.33
C ALA A 213 11.43 -2.56 11.23
N ILE A 214 11.84 -3.68 10.63
CA ILE A 214 11.03 -4.43 9.64
C ILE A 214 9.74 -4.95 10.28
N ARG A 215 9.80 -5.62 11.43
CA ARG A 215 8.60 -6.17 12.10
C ARG A 215 7.64 -5.07 12.57
N MET A 216 8.16 -3.94 13.03
CA MET A 216 7.39 -2.75 13.38
C MET A 216 6.62 -2.25 12.15
N TYR A 217 7.30 -2.08 11.00
CA TYR A 217 6.64 -1.65 9.77
C TYR A 217 5.62 -2.67 9.25
N GLN A 218 5.94 -3.97 9.31
CA GLN A 218 5.04 -5.05 8.89
C GLN A 218 3.72 -5.09 9.68
N ALA A 219 3.65 -4.50 10.87
CA ALA A 219 2.39 -4.36 11.59
C ALA A 219 1.32 -3.60 10.78
N LEU A 220 1.74 -2.70 9.87
CA LEU A 220 0.85 -1.94 8.98
C LEU A 220 0.18 -2.80 7.90
N SER A 221 0.72 -3.97 7.57
CA SER A 221 0.07 -4.91 6.63
C SER A 221 -1.33 -5.33 7.06
N ALA A 222 -1.61 -5.33 8.37
CA ALA A 222 -2.94 -5.57 8.91
C ALA A 222 -3.95 -4.47 8.54
N VAL A 223 -3.48 -3.24 8.33
CA VAL A 223 -4.29 -2.12 7.81
C VAL A 223 -4.50 -2.31 6.30
N ASP A 224 -3.43 -2.62 5.56
CA ASP A 224 -3.47 -2.69 4.10
C ASP A 224 -4.39 -3.79 3.59
N SER A 225 -4.37 -4.96 4.25
CA SER A 225 -5.27 -6.08 3.94
C SER A 225 -6.76 -5.78 4.11
N LEU A 226 -7.10 -4.67 4.77
CA LEU A 226 -8.49 -4.24 5.01
C LEU A 226 -8.91 -3.08 4.09
N ILE A 227 -8.02 -2.56 3.25
CA ILE A 227 -8.38 -1.54 2.26
C ILE A 227 -9.47 -2.12 1.35
N ARG A 228 -10.54 -1.34 1.15
CA ARG A 228 -11.59 -1.69 0.19
C ARG A 228 -10.96 -1.80 -1.21
N PRO A 229 -11.23 -2.86 -1.98
CA PRO A 229 -10.79 -2.90 -3.37
C PRO A 229 -11.37 -1.73 -4.16
N SER A 230 -10.62 -1.24 -5.16
CA SER A 230 -11.14 -0.23 -6.07
C SER A 230 -12.33 -0.76 -6.87
N ASP A 231 -13.29 0.10 -7.20
CA ASP A 231 -14.44 -0.22 -8.06
C ASP A 231 -14.01 -0.51 -9.52
N SER A 232 -12.77 -0.16 -9.88
CA SER A 232 -12.12 -0.53 -11.15
C SER A 232 -11.61 -1.98 -11.14
N VAL A 233 -11.38 -2.57 -9.95
CA VAL A 233 -11.04 -3.98 -9.80
C VAL A 233 -12.30 -4.83 -9.85
N ARG A 234 -12.41 -5.68 -10.86
CA ARG A 234 -13.61 -6.48 -11.14
C ARG A 234 -13.23 -7.90 -11.50
N ILE A 235 -14.24 -8.77 -11.57
CA ILE A 235 -14.09 -10.11 -12.13
C ILE A 235 -14.43 -10.02 -13.62
N TYR A 236 -13.51 -10.50 -14.45
CA TYR A 236 -13.66 -10.61 -15.90
C TYR A 236 -13.59 -12.08 -16.29
N SER A 237 -14.46 -12.49 -17.21
CA SER A 237 -14.39 -13.80 -17.86
C SER A 237 -14.22 -13.60 -19.36
N GLY A 238 -13.28 -14.31 -19.96
CA GLY A 238 -12.98 -14.18 -21.38
C GLY A 238 -12.11 -15.29 -21.91
N VAL A 239 -11.70 -15.17 -23.17
CA VAL A 239 -10.83 -16.12 -23.87
C VAL A 239 -9.50 -15.48 -24.22
N THR A 240 -8.40 -16.18 -24.00
CA THR A 240 -7.04 -15.74 -24.33
C THR A 240 -6.16 -16.94 -24.67
N THR A 241 -5.05 -16.74 -25.41
CA THR A 241 -4.01 -17.77 -25.55
C THR A 241 -3.14 -17.92 -24.29
N GLY A 242 -3.31 -17.00 -23.33
CA GLY A 242 -2.62 -17.00 -22.05
C GLY A 242 -1.14 -16.62 -22.13
N ALA A 243 -0.66 -16.18 -23.30
CA ALA A 243 0.68 -15.64 -23.45
C ALA A 243 0.72 -14.16 -23.01
N TRP A 244 1.88 -13.69 -22.56
CA TRP A 244 2.11 -12.27 -22.29
C TRP A 244 1.71 -11.40 -23.49
N ASN A 245 0.99 -10.30 -23.24
CA ASN A 245 0.51 -9.36 -24.26
C ASN A 245 -0.34 -10.01 -25.39
N SER A 246 -0.99 -11.13 -25.10
CA SER A 246 -1.95 -11.75 -26.00
C SER A 246 -3.31 -11.06 -25.95
N ALA A 247 -4.17 -11.34 -26.93
CA ALA A 247 -5.54 -10.86 -26.90
C ALA A 247 -6.33 -11.59 -25.80
N PHE A 248 -7.02 -10.81 -24.97
CA PHE A 248 -8.10 -11.27 -24.10
C PHE A 248 -9.42 -10.77 -24.66
N HIS A 249 -10.33 -11.69 -24.97
CA HIS A 249 -11.66 -11.39 -25.48
C HIS A 249 -12.67 -11.54 -24.33
N PRO A 250 -13.10 -10.46 -23.66
CA PRO A 250 -14.07 -10.54 -22.59
C PRO A 250 -15.42 -10.99 -23.14
N CYS A 251 -16.01 -12.01 -22.55
CA CYS A 251 -17.29 -12.52 -23.01
C CYS A 251 -18.37 -11.42 -22.92
N GLY A 252 -19.10 -11.20 -24.03
CA GLY A 252 -20.23 -10.26 -24.09
C GLY A 252 -19.90 -8.81 -24.47
N THR A 253 -18.63 -8.47 -24.72
CA THR A 253 -18.24 -7.08 -25.10
C THR A 253 -17.97 -6.89 -26.58
N GLY A 254 -17.58 -7.95 -27.30
CA GLY A 254 -17.08 -7.86 -28.68
C GLY A 254 -15.71 -7.19 -28.82
N GLU A 255 -15.09 -6.75 -27.71
CA GLU A 255 -13.77 -6.14 -27.71
C GLU A 255 -12.66 -7.19 -27.57
N ALA A 256 -11.43 -6.79 -27.91
CA ALA A 256 -10.20 -7.49 -27.55
C ALA A 256 -9.35 -6.55 -26.69
N TRP A 257 -8.87 -7.01 -25.55
CA TRP A 257 -8.00 -6.27 -24.63
C TRP A 257 -6.61 -6.91 -24.60
N ASN A 258 -5.60 -6.16 -24.18
CA ASN A 258 -4.28 -6.72 -23.88
C ASN A 258 -4.39 -7.57 -22.61
N PHE A 259 -3.94 -8.83 -22.65
CA PHE A 259 -3.80 -9.66 -21.47
C PHE A 259 -2.41 -9.44 -20.86
N GLY A 260 -2.33 -8.65 -19.80
CA GLY A 260 -1.08 -8.24 -19.16
C GLY A 260 -0.51 -9.30 -18.19
N ASP A 261 -0.65 -10.58 -18.49
CA ASP A 261 -0.13 -11.69 -17.66
C ASP A 261 0.26 -12.88 -18.56
N ASP A 262 1.04 -13.82 -18.04
CA ASP A 262 1.40 -15.08 -18.71
C ASP A 262 0.93 -16.26 -17.86
N LEU A 263 -0.09 -16.98 -18.32
CA LEU A 263 -0.69 -18.07 -17.57
C LEU A 263 0.29 -19.21 -17.29
N ARG A 264 1.28 -19.45 -18.17
CA ARG A 264 2.28 -20.52 -18.01
C ARG A 264 3.27 -20.12 -16.95
N ASP A 265 3.74 -18.88 -17.00
CA ASP A 265 4.60 -18.33 -15.96
C ASP A 265 3.92 -18.31 -14.60
N ARG A 266 2.66 -17.89 -14.58
CA ARG A 266 1.86 -17.87 -13.37
C ARG A 266 1.59 -19.26 -12.80
N GLN A 267 1.29 -20.26 -13.64
CA GLN A 267 1.15 -21.65 -13.21
C GLN A 267 2.46 -22.21 -12.61
N ARG A 268 3.63 -21.84 -13.15
CA ARG A 268 4.92 -22.25 -12.58
C ARG A 268 5.17 -21.64 -11.19
N LYS A 269 4.81 -20.37 -11.01
CA LYS A 269 5.00 -19.63 -9.75
C LYS A 269 3.97 -19.99 -8.68
N GLU A 270 2.73 -20.22 -9.10
CA GLU A 270 1.58 -20.52 -8.24
C GLU A 270 0.88 -21.80 -8.73
N PRO A 271 1.47 -23.00 -8.56
CA PRO A 271 0.88 -24.22 -9.07
C PRO A 271 -0.46 -24.50 -8.37
N ARG A 272 -1.56 -24.34 -9.11
CA ARG A 272 -2.90 -24.73 -8.67
C ARG A 272 -3.34 -25.98 -9.45
N PRO A 273 -3.77 -27.07 -8.77
CA PRO A 273 -4.20 -28.30 -9.44
C PRO A 273 -5.34 -28.13 -10.44
N ALA A 274 -6.12 -27.05 -10.30
CA ALA A 274 -7.24 -26.72 -11.17
C ALA A 274 -6.82 -26.02 -12.48
N TRP A 275 -5.54 -25.71 -12.69
CA TRP A 275 -5.04 -25.04 -13.89
C TRP A 275 -4.15 -25.99 -14.68
N THR A 276 -4.49 -26.22 -15.94
CA THR A 276 -3.60 -26.91 -16.88
C THR A 276 -3.49 -26.07 -18.12
N VAL A 277 -2.41 -25.31 -18.21
CA VAL A 277 -2.00 -24.59 -19.41
C VAL A 277 -1.00 -25.48 -20.13
N GLY A 278 -1.27 -25.76 -21.40
CA GLY A 278 -0.42 -26.57 -22.26
C GLY A 278 0.72 -25.75 -22.85
N ASP A 279 1.73 -26.43 -23.38
CA ASP A 279 2.89 -25.80 -24.03
C ASP A 279 2.54 -25.20 -25.41
N ASP A 280 1.41 -25.58 -25.99
CA ASP A 280 0.91 -25.01 -27.24
C ASP A 280 0.51 -23.54 -27.03
N THR A 281 1.24 -22.63 -27.70
CA THR A 281 1.02 -21.18 -27.63
C THR A 281 -0.21 -20.71 -28.40
N THR A 282 -0.80 -21.58 -29.22
CA THR A 282 -2.01 -21.32 -29.99
C THR A 282 -3.28 -21.80 -29.28
N ALA A 283 -3.14 -22.63 -28.24
CA ALA A 283 -4.26 -23.12 -27.46
C ALA A 283 -5.02 -21.95 -26.80
N LEU A 284 -6.34 -21.99 -26.90
CA LEU A 284 -7.22 -21.01 -26.27
C LEU A 284 -7.65 -21.49 -24.89
N TYR A 285 -7.68 -20.56 -23.95
CA TYR A 285 -8.13 -20.75 -22.58
C TYR A 285 -9.28 -19.83 -22.28
N ARG A 286 -10.32 -20.37 -21.66
CA ARG A 286 -11.31 -19.58 -20.96
C ARG A 286 -10.76 -19.29 -19.58
N VAL A 287 -10.64 -18.01 -19.25
CA VAL A 287 -10.14 -17.56 -17.97
C VAL A 287 -11.19 -16.73 -17.25
N THR A 288 -11.30 -16.93 -15.94
CA THR A 288 -11.98 -16.02 -15.03
C THR A 288 -10.92 -15.42 -14.13
N VAL A 289 -10.81 -14.10 -14.14
CA VAL A 289 -9.77 -13.36 -13.42
C VAL A 289 -10.37 -12.22 -12.63
N ARG A 290 -9.74 -11.88 -11.50
CA ARG A 290 -9.92 -10.61 -10.82
C ARG A 290 -8.77 -9.69 -11.23
N GLY A 291 -9.10 -8.51 -11.73
CA GLY A 291 -8.09 -7.57 -12.22
C GLY A 291 -8.67 -6.19 -12.47
N GLN A 292 -7.89 -5.33 -13.10
CA GLN A 292 -8.26 -3.96 -13.46
C GLN A 292 -8.06 -3.77 -14.97
N ALA A 293 -9.14 -3.46 -15.69
CA ALA A 293 -9.03 -3.05 -17.08
C ALA A 293 -8.63 -1.57 -17.12
N SER A 294 -7.65 -1.18 -17.94
CA SER A 294 -7.27 0.22 -18.10
C SER A 294 -8.37 1.02 -18.81
N PRO A 295 -8.48 2.34 -18.55
CA PRO A 295 -9.29 3.20 -19.39
C PRO A 295 -8.64 3.32 -20.77
N ARG A 296 -9.45 3.56 -21.82
CA ARG A 296 -8.98 3.54 -23.21
C ARG A 296 -7.84 4.51 -23.49
N TRP A 297 -7.85 5.67 -22.84
CA TRP A 297 -6.80 6.66 -23.01
C TRP A 297 -5.45 6.19 -22.47
N LEU A 298 -5.44 5.42 -21.38
CA LEU A 298 -4.21 4.91 -20.79
C LEU A 298 -3.57 3.86 -21.70
N ALA A 299 -4.38 2.97 -22.28
CA ALA A 299 -3.90 2.00 -23.26
C ALA A 299 -3.25 2.68 -24.48
N ARG A 300 -3.84 3.79 -24.98
CA ARG A 300 -3.21 4.58 -26.06
C ARG A 300 -1.88 5.19 -25.64
N ARG A 301 -1.79 5.71 -24.41
CA ARG A 301 -0.54 6.30 -23.87
C ARG A 301 0.57 5.26 -23.71
N TRP A 302 0.21 4.00 -23.45
CA TRP A 302 1.14 2.88 -23.45
C TRP A 302 1.40 2.28 -24.85
N GLU A 303 0.93 2.95 -25.90
CA GLU A 303 1.07 2.50 -27.30
C GLU A 303 0.51 1.08 -27.52
N SER A 304 -0.47 0.69 -26.70
CA SER A 304 -1.10 -0.60 -26.80
C SER A 304 -1.86 -0.72 -28.12
N ARG A 305 -1.66 -1.84 -28.83
CA ARG A 305 -2.49 -2.18 -30.01
C ARG A 305 -3.93 -2.51 -29.65
N PHE A 306 -4.23 -2.66 -28.35
CA PHE A 306 -5.55 -2.97 -27.85
C PHE A 306 -6.19 -1.71 -27.24
N PRO A 307 -7.53 -1.56 -27.34
CA PRO A 307 -8.23 -0.43 -26.74
C PRO A 307 -8.14 -0.38 -25.21
N ARG A 308 -7.78 -1.47 -24.55
CA ARG A 308 -7.63 -1.58 -23.09
C ARG A 308 -6.57 -2.62 -22.76
N GLU A 309 -6.03 -2.53 -21.55
CA GLU A 309 -5.14 -3.53 -20.96
C GLU A 309 -5.75 -4.09 -19.69
N LEU A 310 -5.71 -5.40 -19.52
CA LEU A 310 -6.18 -6.07 -18.32
C LEU A 310 -4.99 -6.43 -17.45
N ASP A 311 -4.83 -5.69 -16.35
CA ASP A 311 -3.90 -6.03 -15.27
C ASP A 311 -4.52 -7.12 -14.38
N VAL A 312 -3.89 -8.28 -14.28
CA VAL A 312 -4.45 -9.49 -13.68
C VAL A 312 -3.94 -9.67 -12.26
N HIS A 313 -4.72 -9.24 -11.28
CA HIS A 313 -4.34 -9.40 -9.86
C HIS A 313 -4.44 -10.84 -9.38
N GLU A 314 -5.48 -11.58 -9.80
CA GLU A 314 -5.69 -12.97 -9.42
C GLU A 314 -6.39 -13.75 -10.53
N ILE A 315 -5.86 -14.92 -10.86
CA ILE A 315 -6.57 -15.91 -11.68
C ILE A 315 -7.48 -16.73 -10.76
N LEU A 316 -8.76 -16.81 -11.10
CA LEU A 316 -9.75 -17.59 -10.36
C LEU A 316 -9.98 -18.96 -11.01
N GLU A 317 -9.91 -18.99 -12.35
CA GLU A 317 -10.22 -20.19 -13.13
C GLU A 317 -9.49 -20.15 -14.48
N VAL A 318 -9.00 -21.31 -14.93
CA VAL A 318 -8.44 -21.52 -16.27
C VAL A 318 -8.93 -22.86 -16.78
N ARG A 319 -9.52 -22.89 -17.98
CA ARG A 319 -9.94 -24.12 -18.65
C ARG A 319 -9.64 -24.03 -20.15
N PRO A 320 -9.36 -25.14 -20.84
CA PRO A 320 -9.33 -25.14 -22.30
C PRO A 320 -10.63 -24.57 -22.86
N ALA A 321 -10.52 -23.67 -23.83
CA ALA A 321 -11.67 -23.08 -24.53
C ALA A 321 -11.82 -23.74 -25.90
N PRO A 322 -12.97 -24.34 -26.22
CA PRO A 322 -13.31 -24.63 -27.62
C PRO A 322 -13.47 -23.33 -28.41
N SER A 323 -13.35 -23.40 -29.73
CA SER A 323 -13.72 -22.28 -30.61
C SER A 323 -15.14 -21.80 -30.29
N GLY A 324 -15.33 -20.48 -30.13
CA GLY A 324 -16.62 -19.91 -29.75
C GLY A 324 -16.96 -19.96 -28.25
N ALA A 325 -16.01 -20.23 -27.33
CA ALA A 325 -16.30 -20.35 -25.89
C ALA A 325 -16.88 -19.11 -25.18
N CYS A 326 -16.95 -17.95 -25.84
CA CYS A 326 -17.65 -16.76 -25.36
C CYS A 326 -18.95 -16.45 -26.13
N GLU A 327 -19.31 -17.24 -27.15
CA GLU A 327 -20.59 -17.16 -27.84
C GLU A 327 -21.66 -17.75 -26.90
N ARG A 328 -22.66 -16.94 -26.58
CA ARG A 328 -23.89 -17.38 -25.90
C ARG A 328 -25.02 -17.46 -26.91
#